data_AF-A0A399GBS5-F1
#
_entry.id   AF-A0A399GBS5-F1
#
_cell.length_a   1.000
_cell.length_b   1.000
_cell.length_c   1.000
_cell.angle_alpha   90.00
_cell.angle_beta   90.00
_cell.angle_gamma   90.00
#
_symmetry.space_group_name_H-M   'P 1'
#
loop_
_entity.id
_entity.type
_entity.pdbx_description
1 polymer ?
#
loop_
_entity_poly.entity_id
_entity_poly.type
_entity_poly.pdbx_seq_one_letter_code
_entity_poly.pdbx_strand_id
1 'polypeptide(L)'
;MKVGEFQKEVNITPNAYSRFMSQHGKDKGSESSVYLAAWAFFKTREIQGIKTTPNKKAKSSQGPAEKDSVPSIDDIELDGEKDDKVPVFDTCDDVRKKINAHLKKPGVTQAAFLRAASTSFHNPPKTLNARQLSAFRSKKGALNGNTSGVFYGAYVYFEKLRIKEGKPKSKKRQEMEEIHAKDGGLDTKRMQDRLLTLAGDHWHHDAYGRTILNGEVLL
;
A
#
# COMPACT_ATOMS: atom_id res chain seq x y z
N MET A 1 -5.20 -27.00 -21.54
CA MET A 1 -4.60 -27.12 -22.88
C MET A 1 -3.34 -26.28 -22.92
N LYS A 2 -2.23 -26.86 -23.39
CA LYS A 2 -0.97 -26.14 -23.63
C LYS A 2 -1.05 -25.34 -24.93
N VAL A 3 -0.21 -24.30 -25.05
CA VAL A 3 -0.20 -23.42 -26.23
C VAL A 3 0.02 -24.20 -27.54
N GLY A 4 0.93 -25.17 -27.54
CA GLY A 4 1.19 -26.00 -28.73
C GLY A 4 0.06 -26.98 -29.08
N GLU A 5 -0.73 -27.41 -28.10
CA GLU A 5 -1.94 -28.23 -28.33
C GLU A 5 -3.03 -27.38 -28.96
N PHE A 6 -3.22 -26.16 -28.44
CA PHE A 6 -4.16 -25.19 -29.01
C PHE A 6 -3.82 -24.89 -30.46
N GLN A 7 -2.56 -24.51 -30.74
CA GLN A 7 -2.10 -24.20 -32.10
C GLN A 7 -2.40 -25.33 -33.10
N LYS A 8 -2.20 -26.58 -32.69
CA LYS A 8 -2.53 -27.75 -33.52
C LYS A 8 -4.03 -27.92 -33.72
N GLU A 9 -4.83 -27.78 -32.66
CA GLU A 9 -6.29 -27.98 -32.70
C GLU A 9 -7.01 -26.92 -33.53
N VAL A 10 -6.52 -25.67 -33.52
CA VAL A 10 -7.05 -24.59 -34.37
C VAL A 10 -6.33 -24.43 -35.71
N ASN A 11 -5.40 -25.35 -36.04
CA ASN A 11 -4.62 -25.33 -37.27
C ASN A 11 -3.90 -24.00 -37.56
N ILE A 12 -3.19 -23.47 -36.56
CA ILE A 12 -2.44 -22.21 -36.63
C ILE A 12 -0.94 -22.49 -36.51
N THR A 13 -0.14 -21.82 -37.34
CA THR A 13 1.33 -21.91 -37.24
C THR A 13 1.86 -21.18 -36.00
N PRO A 14 2.93 -21.67 -35.35
CA PRO A 14 3.51 -21.01 -34.18
C PRO A 14 3.91 -19.55 -34.43
N ASN A 15 4.38 -19.23 -35.65
CA ASN A 15 4.75 -17.88 -36.04
C ASN A 15 3.52 -16.93 -36.11
N ALA A 16 2.42 -17.37 -36.73
CA ALA A 16 1.19 -16.59 -36.77
C ALA A 16 0.63 -16.33 -35.36
N TYR A 17 0.67 -17.36 -34.49
CA TYR A 17 0.29 -17.23 -33.09
C TYR A 17 1.16 -16.21 -32.36
N SER A 18 2.49 -16.28 -32.49
CA SER A 18 3.41 -15.34 -31.83
C SER A 18 3.19 -13.90 -32.29
N ARG A 19 2.96 -13.68 -33.59
CA ARG A 19 2.68 -12.35 -34.17
C ARG A 19 1.34 -11.79 -33.74
N PHE A 20 0.36 -12.64 -33.45
CA PHE A 20 -0.92 -12.22 -32.88
C PHE A 20 -0.77 -11.85 -31.40
N MET A 21 -0.08 -12.69 -30.62
CA MET A 21 0.11 -12.46 -29.18
C MET A 21 0.96 -11.24 -28.84
N SER A 22 1.77 -10.74 -29.78
CA SER A 22 2.53 -9.50 -29.63
C SER A 22 1.72 -8.22 -29.88
N GLN A 23 0.44 -8.32 -30.27
CA GLN A 23 -0.41 -7.16 -30.56
C GLN A 23 -1.11 -6.65 -29.30
N HIS A 24 -1.28 -5.33 -29.20
CA HIS A 24 -1.91 -4.67 -28.05
C HIS A 24 -2.94 -3.64 -28.51
N GLY A 25 -4.15 -3.72 -27.97
CA GLY A 25 -5.26 -2.80 -28.28
C GLY A 25 -6.58 -3.56 -28.42
N LYS A 26 -7.69 -2.88 -28.13
CA LYS A 26 -9.04 -3.48 -28.11
C LYS A 26 -9.40 -4.15 -29.44
N ASP A 27 -9.04 -3.51 -30.54
CA ASP A 27 -9.40 -3.94 -31.91
C ASP A 27 -8.17 -4.40 -32.71
N LYS A 28 -6.99 -4.51 -32.08
CA LYS A 28 -5.78 -4.97 -32.77
C LYS A 28 -5.80 -6.49 -32.89
N GLY A 29 -5.59 -6.98 -34.11
CA GLY A 29 -5.58 -8.39 -34.44
C GLY A 29 -6.94 -8.98 -34.77
N SER A 30 -8.00 -8.16 -34.85
CA SER A 30 -9.36 -8.57 -35.27
C SER A 30 -9.38 -9.17 -36.68
N GLU A 31 -8.53 -8.66 -37.57
CA GLU A 31 -8.35 -9.15 -38.95
C GLU A 31 -7.41 -10.37 -39.04
N SER A 32 -6.80 -10.80 -37.93
CA SER A 32 -5.92 -11.96 -37.93
C SER A 32 -6.72 -13.26 -38.08
N SER A 33 -6.23 -14.17 -38.92
CA SER A 33 -6.75 -15.54 -38.98
C SER A 33 -6.73 -16.25 -37.62
N VAL A 34 -5.79 -15.87 -36.75
CA VAL A 34 -5.68 -16.39 -35.38
C VAL A 34 -6.89 -16.01 -34.52
N TYR A 35 -7.41 -14.79 -34.68
CA TYR A 35 -8.56 -14.31 -33.93
C TYR A 35 -9.82 -15.09 -34.28
N LEU A 36 -10.09 -15.27 -35.58
CA LEU A 36 -11.27 -16.00 -36.06
C LEU A 36 -11.24 -17.48 -35.65
N ALA A 37 -10.09 -18.14 -35.80
CA ALA A 37 -9.93 -19.53 -35.43
C ALA A 37 -10.02 -19.75 -33.90
N ALA A 38 -9.45 -18.84 -33.11
CA ALA A 38 -9.58 -18.87 -31.65
C ALA A 38 -11.04 -18.65 -31.21
N TRP A 39 -11.73 -17.69 -31.82
CA TRP A 39 -13.14 -17.41 -31.52
C TRP A 39 -14.04 -18.62 -31.79
N ALA A 40 -13.89 -19.26 -32.95
CA ALA A 40 -14.64 -20.46 -33.30
C ALA A 40 -14.39 -21.59 -32.30
N PHE A 41 -13.13 -21.82 -31.93
CA PHE A 41 -12.74 -22.81 -30.93
C PHE A 41 -13.38 -22.57 -29.55
N PHE A 42 -13.36 -21.32 -29.08
CA PHE A 42 -13.93 -20.98 -27.78
C PHE A 42 -15.45 -21.02 -27.78
N LYS A 43 -16.11 -20.63 -28.88
CA LYS A 43 -17.56 -20.74 -29.03
C LYS A 43 -18.04 -22.19 -29.04
N THR A 44 -17.34 -23.07 -29.74
CA THR A 44 -17.66 -24.51 -29.72
C THR A 44 -17.55 -25.09 -28.31
N ARG A 45 -16.52 -24.72 -27.54
CA ARG A 45 -16.37 -25.15 -26.14
C ARG A 45 -17.43 -24.56 -25.21
N GLU A 46 -17.83 -23.32 -25.42
CA GLU A 46 -18.93 -22.68 -24.69
C GLU A 46 -20.25 -23.42 -24.90
N ILE A 47 -20.57 -23.78 -26.15
CA ILE A 47 -21.77 -24.58 -26.50
C ILE A 47 -21.71 -25.97 -25.87
N GLN A 48 -20.52 -26.57 -25.79
CA GLN A 48 -20.29 -27.86 -25.12
C GLN A 48 -20.31 -27.76 -23.57
N GLY A 49 -20.62 -26.59 -23.00
CA GLY A 49 -20.66 -26.37 -21.56
C GLY A 49 -19.28 -26.36 -20.88
N ILE A 50 -18.20 -26.37 -21.65
CA ILE A 50 -16.83 -26.31 -21.15
C ILE A 50 -16.52 -24.83 -20.86
N LYS A 51 -16.73 -24.42 -19.61
CA LYS A 51 -16.35 -23.07 -19.16
C LYS A 51 -14.85 -22.87 -19.34
N THR A 52 -14.46 -22.00 -20.27
CA THR A 52 -13.10 -21.48 -20.35
C THR A 52 -12.89 -20.49 -19.24
N THR A 53 -12.47 -20.97 -18.07
CA THR A 53 -11.95 -20.07 -17.04
C THR A 53 -10.72 -19.37 -17.61
N PRO A 54 -10.65 -18.03 -17.62
CA PRO A 54 -9.40 -17.35 -17.92
C PRO A 54 -8.38 -17.93 -16.95
N ASN A 55 -7.23 -18.34 -17.49
CA ASN A 55 -6.10 -18.78 -16.68
C ASN A 55 -5.64 -17.55 -15.87
N LYS A 56 -6.30 -17.31 -14.73
CA LYS A 56 -5.85 -16.42 -13.69
C LYS A 56 -4.47 -16.97 -13.39
N LYS A 57 -3.42 -16.22 -13.78
CA LYS A 57 -2.02 -16.59 -13.56
C LYS A 57 -1.95 -17.42 -12.29
N ALA A 58 -1.64 -18.71 -12.45
CA ALA A 58 -1.42 -19.59 -11.32
C ALA A 58 -0.28 -18.95 -10.52
N LYS A 59 -0.65 -18.20 -9.49
CA LYS A 59 0.23 -17.89 -8.39
C LYS A 59 0.53 -19.26 -7.82
N SER A 60 1.79 -19.68 -7.93
CA SER A 60 2.29 -20.94 -7.41
C SER A 60 1.68 -21.21 -6.03
N SER A 61 0.70 -22.11 -6.00
CA SER A 61 0.28 -22.78 -4.78
C SER A 61 1.33 -23.83 -4.48
N GLN A 62 2.41 -23.38 -3.85
CA GLN A 62 3.26 -24.23 -3.04
C GLN A 62 3.22 -23.65 -1.64
N GLY A 63 2.61 -24.41 -0.74
CA GLY A 63 2.54 -24.15 0.68
C GLY A 63 1.09 -24.19 1.18
N PRO A 64 0.78 -24.95 2.25
CA PRO A 64 -0.46 -24.71 3.01
C PRO A 64 -0.49 -23.22 3.35
N ALA A 65 -1.69 -22.62 3.47
CA ALA A 65 -1.86 -21.22 3.86
C ALA A 65 -0.97 -20.90 5.07
N GLU A 66 0.23 -20.42 4.79
CA GLU A 66 1.17 -19.95 5.78
C GLU A 66 0.46 -18.72 6.30
N LYS A 67 -0.08 -18.83 7.52
CA LYS A 67 -0.70 -17.71 8.24
C LYS A 67 0.14 -16.48 7.92
N ASP A 68 -0.46 -15.49 7.24
CA ASP A 68 0.20 -14.20 7.04
C ASP A 68 0.84 -13.84 8.38
N SER A 69 2.17 -13.79 8.41
CA SER A 69 2.95 -13.72 9.66
C SER A 69 2.83 -12.36 10.38
N VAL A 70 1.86 -11.56 9.95
CA VAL A 70 1.47 -10.31 10.58
C VAL A 70 0.93 -10.65 11.96
N PRO A 71 1.61 -10.21 13.04
CA PRO A 71 1.14 -10.47 14.39
C PRO A 71 -0.26 -9.86 14.55
N SER A 72 -1.22 -10.64 15.07
CA SER A 72 -2.49 -10.07 15.52
C SER A 72 -2.18 -9.07 16.65
N ILE A 73 -2.81 -7.91 16.62
CA ILE A 73 -2.63 -6.81 17.58
C ILE A 73 -3.96 -6.42 18.24
N ASP A 74 -4.97 -7.28 18.09
CA ASP A 74 -6.36 -7.00 18.45
C ASP A 74 -6.54 -6.94 19.97
N ASP A 75 -5.63 -7.56 20.73
CA ASP A 75 -5.66 -7.60 22.21
C ASP A 75 -5.24 -6.28 22.86
N ILE A 76 -4.71 -5.32 22.09
CA ILE A 76 -4.17 -4.05 22.60
C ILE A 76 -5.03 -2.92 22.09
N GLU A 77 -5.52 -2.10 23.02
CA GLU A 77 -6.29 -0.88 22.72
C GLU A 77 -5.45 0.34 23.11
N LEU A 78 -5.35 1.32 22.20
CA LEU A 78 -4.69 2.60 22.48
C LEU A 78 -5.72 3.63 22.95
N ASP A 79 -5.25 4.62 23.72
CA ASP A 79 -6.10 5.74 24.10
C ASP A 79 -6.52 6.57 22.87
N GLY A 80 -7.80 6.92 22.80
CA GLY A 80 -8.42 7.59 21.65
C GLY A 80 -8.64 6.72 20.41
N GLU A 81 -8.38 5.41 20.46
CA GLU A 81 -8.49 4.53 19.29
C GLU A 81 -9.92 4.37 18.77
N LYS A 82 -10.90 4.18 19.67
CA LYS A 82 -12.32 4.03 19.31
C LYS A 82 -12.88 5.23 18.54
N ASP A 83 -12.31 6.41 18.76
CA ASP A 83 -12.72 7.66 18.11
C ASP A 83 -11.81 8.06 16.93
N ASP A 84 -10.85 7.22 16.56
CA ASP A 84 -9.81 7.51 15.56
C ASP A 84 -9.00 8.78 15.88
N LYS A 85 -8.70 9.00 17.17
CA LYS A 85 -8.01 10.19 17.72
C LYS A 85 -6.68 9.88 18.39
N VAL A 86 -6.07 8.72 18.13
CA VAL A 86 -4.78 8.36 18.73
C VAL A 86 -3.72 9.42 18.37
N PRO A 87 -3.08 10.07 19.37
CA PRO A 87 -1.99 11.02 19.13
C PRO A 87 -0.81 10.40 18.39
N VAL A 88 -0.33 11.07 17.33
CA VAL A 88 0.75 10.57 16.47
C VAL A 88 2.07 11.27 16.76
N PHE A 89 3.05 10.55 17.30
CA PHE A 89 4.39 11.11 17.58
C PHE A 89 5.53 10.45 16.79
N ASP A 90 5.21 9.84 15.64
CA ASP A 90 6.21 9.50 14.63
C ASP A 90 6.07 10.47 13.45
N THR A 91 7.16 10.90 12.86
CA THR A 91 7.10 11.63 11.59
C THR A 91 6.74 10.70 10.43
N CYS A 92 6.32 11.26 9.29
CA CYS A 92 6.08 10.50 8.08
C CYS A 92 7.31 9.69 7.64
N ASP A 93 8.51 10.24 7.79
CA ASP A 93 9.75 9.53 7.46
C ASP A 93 10.03 8.37 8.41
N ASP A 94 9.70 8.49 9.69
CA ASP A 94 9.84 7.39 10.66
C ASP A 94 8.85 6.26 10.33
N VAL A 95 7.59 6.60 10.04
CA VAL A 95 6.58 5.63 9.62
C VAL A 95 6.98 4.93 8.32
N ARG A 96 7.53 5.64 7.33
CA ARG A 96 8.07 5.01 6.11
C ARG A 96 9.19 4.02 6.41
N LYS A 97 10.12 4.37 7.31
CA LYS A 97 11.20 3.47 7.74
C LYS A 97 10.63 2.21 8.40
N LYS A 98 9.64 2.35 9.30
CA LYS A 98 8.96 1.22 9.95
C LYS A 98 8.23 0.33 8.94
N ILE A 99 7.47 0.90 8.00
CA ILE A 99 6.82 0.16 6.91
C ILE A 99 7.84 -0.61 6.09
N ASN A 100 8.91 0.05 5.64
CA ASN A 100 9.93 -0.60 4.81
C ASN A 100 10.65 -1.73 5.56
N ALA A 101 10.92 -1.57 6.86
CA ALA A 101 11.49 -2.63 7.68
C ALA A 101 10.51 -3.80 7.89
N HIS A 102 9.22 -3.50 8.10
CA HIS A 102 8.19 -4.52 8.30
C HIS A 102 7.98 -5.38 7.06
N LEU A 103 7.91 -4.76 5.88
CA LEU A 103 7.73 -5.45 4.61
C LEU A 103 8.97 -6.27 4.16
N LYS A 104 10.12 -6.10 4.79
CA LYS A 104 11.31 -6.93 4.56
C LYS A 104 11.31 -8.21 5.38
N LYS A 105 10.44 -8.35 6.38
CA LYS A 105 10.34 -9.57 7.19
C LYS A 105 9.79 -10.72 6.32
N PRO A 106 10.32 -11.95 6.47
CA PRO A 106 9.81 -13.10 5.74
C PRO A 106 8.34 -13.33 6.07
N GLY A 107 7.53 -13.67 5.06
CA GLY A 107 6.10 -13.95 5.25
C GLY A 107 5.20 -12.74 5.49
N VAL A 108 5.71 -11.50 5.43
CA VAL A 108 4.88 -10.28 5.53
C VAL A 108 4.54 -9.76 4.14
N THR A 109 3.25 -9.74 3.79
CA THR A 109 2.77 -9.18 2.52
C THR A 109 2.24 -7.76 2.69
N GLN A 110 2.33 -6.93 1.63
CA GLN A 110 1.73 -5.59 1.65
C GLN A 110 0.22 -5.64 1.93
N ALA A 111 -0.47 -6.63 1.37
CA ALA A 111 -1.92 -6.78 1.55
C ALA A 111 -2.29 -7.17 2.98
N ALA A 112 -1.49 -8.02 3.64
CA ALA A 112 -1.72 -8.37 5.04
C ALA A 112 -1.43 -7.20 5.98
N PHE A 113 -0.33 -6.49 5.76
CA PHE A 113 -0.03 -5.26 6.49
C PHE A 113 -1.15 -4.22 6.33
N LEU A 114 -1.65 -3.99 5.11
CA LEU A 114 -2.73 -3.02 4.89
C LEU A 114 -4.04 -3.43 5.55
N ARG A 115 -4.37 -4.74 5.57
CA ARG A 115 -5.53 -5.25 6.31
C ARG A 115 -5.40 -4.98 7.80
N ALA A 116 -4.25 -5.30 8.40
CA ALA A 116 -4.00 -5.04 9.82
C ALA A 116 -3.97 -3.54 10.14
N ALA A 117 -3.38 -2.71 9.30
CA ALA A 117 -3.38 -1.25 9.51
C ALA A 117 -4.78 -0.64 9.36
N SER A 118 -5.67 -1.26 8.56
CA SER A 118 -7.05 -0.79 8.36
C SER A 118 -7.94 -1.03 9.58
N THR A 119 -7.58 -1.92 10.51
CA THR A 119 -8.35 -2.13 11.75
C THR A 119 -8.26 -0.94 12.70
N SER A 120 -7.33 -0.02 12.45
CA SER A 120 -7.16 1.21 13.23
C SER A 120 -8.27 2.26 13.00
N PHE A 121 -9.21 2.02 12.09
CA PHE A 121 -10.27 2.96 11.73
C PHE A 121 -11.64 2.43 12.15
N HIS A 122 -12.30 3.14 13.06
CA HIS A 122 -13.58 2.76 13.63
C HIS A 122 -14.73 3.64 13.14
N ASN A 123 -14.48 4.93 12.87
CA ASN A 123 -15.53 5.94 12.71
C ASN A 123 -15.20 6.99 11.62
N PRO A 124 -15.50 6.73 10.33
CA PRO A 124 -16.04 5.50 9.77
C PRO A 124 -14.94 4.47 9.46
N PRO A 125 -15.27 3.16 9.41
CA PRO A 125 -14.34 2.13 9.00
C PRO A 125 -13.76 2.44 7.61
N LYS A 126 -12.44 2.27 7.47
CA LYS A 126 -11.71 2.61 6.25
C LYS A 126 -10.72 1.53 5.86
N THR A 127 -10.84 1.08 4.62
CA THR A 127 -9.90 0.10 4.05
C THR A 127 -8.76 0.82 3.31
N LEU A 128 -7.53 0.55 3.73
CA LEU A 128 -6.33 1.03 3.06
C LEU A 128 -6.00 0.16 1.84
N ASN A 129 -5.44 0.77 0.80
CA ASN A 129 -5.09 0.07 -0.44
C ASN A 129 -3.62 0.28 -0.87
N ALA A 130 -3.17 -0.56 -1.81
CA ALA A 130 -1.78 -0.56 -2.29
C ALA A 130 -1.38 0.75 -2.99
N ARG A 131 -2.32 1.44 -3.64
CA ARG A 131 -2.05 2.73 -4.30
C ARG A 131 -1.72 3.80 -3.26
N GLN A 132 -2.50 3.88 -2.18
CA GLN A 132 -2.24 4.79 -1.06
C GLN A 132 -0.89 4.49 -0.40
N LEU A 133 -0.56 3.20 -0.20
CA LEU A 133 0.73 2.77 0.34
C LEU A 133 1.89 3.23 -0.55
N SER A 134 1.80 2.98 -1.85
CA SER A 134 2.82 3.40 -2.82
C SER A 134 3.00 4.91 -2.84
N ALA A 135 1.90 5.68 -2.90
CA ALA A 135 1.92 7.14 -2.89
C ALA A 135 2.49 7.73 -1.58
N PHE A 136 2.23 7.10 -0.43
CA PHE A 136 2.82 7.54 0.83
C PHE A 136 4.32 7.27 0.89
N ARG A 137 4.75 6.09 0.41
CA ARG A 137 6.16 5.65 0.41
C ARG A 137 7.03 6.38 -0.60
N SER A 138 6.47 6.98 -1.65
CA SER A 138 7.23 7.74 -2.65
C SER A 138 7.58 9.17 -2.21
N LYS A 139 6.88 9.72 -1.21
CA LYS A 139 7.15 11.03 -0.62
C LYS A 139 8.37 11.01 0.31
N LYS A 140 8.90 12.19 0.63
CA LYS A 140 10.03 12.40 1.57
C LYS A 140 9.74 13.60 2.46
N GLY A 141 10.24 13.60 3.69
CA GLY A 141 10.09 14.70 4.65
C GLY A 141 9.15 14.36 5.79
N ALA A 142 9.35 15.05 6.93
CA ALA A 142 8.73 14.75 8.22
C ALA A 142 7.19 14.82 8.20
N LEU A 143 6.59 15.72 7.42
CA LEU A 143 5.15 15.92 7.37
C LEU A 143 4.49 15.55 6.03
N ASN A 144 5.30 15.23 5.01
CA ASN A 144 4.77 15.05 3.65
C ASN A 144 3.92 13.77 3.56
N GLY A 145 2.60 13.88 3.60
CA GLY A 145 1.68 12.74 3.63
C GLY A 145 1.07 12.44 5.01
N ASN A 146 1.19 13.38 5.94
CA ASN A 146 0.54 13.36 7.25
C ASN A 146 -0.98 13.16 7.19
N THR A 147 -1.65 13.63 6.13
CA THR A 147 -3.09 13.43 5.92
C THR A 147 -3.47 12.08 5.31
N SER A 148 -2.49 11.23 5.01
CA SER A 148 -2.75 9.90 4.45
C SER A 148 -3.31 8.96 5.51
N GLY A 149 -4.34 8.19 5.17
CA GLY A 149 -4.80 7.09 6.02
C GLY A 149 -3.71 6.05 6.31
N VAL A 150 -2.73 5.89 5.40
CA VAL A 150 -1.58 5.01 5.64
C VAL A 150 -0.70 5.53 6.76
N PHE A 151 -0.58 6.85 6.93
CA PHE A 151 0.25 7.40 8.00
C PHE A 151 -0.33 7.06 9.37
N TYR A 152 -1.58 7.45 9.62
CA TYR A 152 -2.28 7.18 10.88
C TYR A 152 -2.42 5.67 11.14
N GLY A 153 -2.96 4.90 10.18
CA GLY A 153 -3.21 3.47 10.38
C GLY A 153 -1.92 2.66 10.57
N ALA A 154 -0.83 3.00 9.86
CA ALA A 154 0.46 2.34 10.08
C ALA A 154 1.04 2.69 11.45
N TYR A 155 0.90 3.94 11.87
CA TYR A 155 1.39 4.38 13.18
C TYR A 155 0.69 3.63 14.32
N VAL A 156 -0.64 3.59 14.33
CA VAL A 156 -1.43 2.84 15.33
C VAL A 156 -1.03 1.37 15.35
N TYR A 157 -0.92 0.75 14.17
CA TYR A 157 -0.46 -0.62 14.02
C TYR A 157 0.92 -0.86 14.65
N PHE A 158 1.91 -0.01 14.35
CA PHE A 158 3.26 -0.18 14.90
C PHE A 158 3.35 0.13 16.39
N GLU A 159 2.53 1.03 16.91
CA GLU A 159 2.50 1.34 18.33
C GLU A 159 1.91 0.18 19.13
N LYS A 160 0.81 -0.42 18.65
CA LYS A 160 0.29 -1.66 19.23
C LYS A 160 1.30 -2.80 19.15
N LEU A 161 1.96 -2.97 18.00
CA LEU A 161 3.00 -3.98 17.84
C LEU A 161 4.17 -3.76 18.82
N ARG A 162 4.59 -2.51 19.08
CA ARG A 162 5.62 -2.17 20.07
C ARG A 162 5.20 -2.61 21.47
N ILE A 163 3.96 -2.32 21.87
CA ILE A 163 3.42 -2.70 23.19
C ILE A 163 3.36 -4.24 23.28
N LYS A 164 2.86 -4.92 22.24
CA LYS A 164 2.80 -6.38 22.19
C LYS A 164 4.17 -7.04 22.34
N GLU A 165 5.17 -6.49 21.69
CA GLU A 165 6.56 -6.97 21.75
C GLU A 165 7.31 -6.50 23.01
N GLY A 166 6.68 -5.71 23.89
CA GLY A 166 7.32 -5.18 25.11
C GLY A 166 8.50 -4.24 24.84
N LYS A 167 8.56 -3.62 23.66
CA LYS A 167 9.70 -2.78 23.27
C LYS A 167 9.61 -1.39 23.89
N PRO A 168 10.73 -0.82 24.37
CA PRO A 168 10.74 0.55 24.86
C PRO A 168 10.47 1.54 23.71
N LYS A 169 10.03 2.75 24.07
CA LYS A 169 9.97 3.88 23.12
C LYS A 169 11.39 4.24 22.67
N SER A 170 11.55 4.64 21.41
CA SER A 170 12.84 5.14 20.93
C SER A 170 13.13 6.53 21.49
N LYS A 171 14.40 6.95 21.48
CA LYS A 171 14.80 8.31 21.90
C LYS A 171 14.05 9.38 21.10
N LYS A 172 14.04 9.27 19.76
CA LYS A 172 13.30 10.19 18.90
C LYS A 172 11.81 10.26 19.25
N ARG A 173 11.22 9.13 19.65
CA ARG A 173 9.82 9.09 20.06
C ARG A 173 9.59 9.88 21.35
N GLN A 174 10.47 9.78 22.32
CA GLN A 174 10.40 10.57 23.56
C GLN A 174 10.52 12.06 23.26
N GLU A 175 11.49 12.45 22.42
CA GLU A 175 11.67 13.84 21.98
C GLU A 175 10.43 14.37 21.22
N MET A 176 9.81 13.56 20.36
CA MET A 176 8.56 13.93 19.68
C MET A 176 7.39 14.12 20.65
N GLU A 177 7.30 13.32 21.72
CA GLU A 177 6.31 13.52 22.77
C GLU A 177 6.59 14.81 23.55
N GLU A 178 7.84 15.12 23.88
CA GLU A 178 8.20 16.39 24.54
C GLU A 178 7.84 17.62 23.70
N ILE A 179 8.04 17.55 22.38
CA ILE A 179 7.77 18.65 21.46
C ILE A 179 6.26 18.81 21.20
N HIS A 180 5.57 17.72 20.87
CA HIS A 180 4.21 17.77 20.29
C HIS A 180 3.10 17.29 21.24
N ALA A 181 3.40 16.86 22.48
CA ALA A 181 2.35 16.38 23.40
C ALA A 181 1.30 17.44 23.71
N LYS A 182 1.69 18.72 23.78
CA LYS A 182 0.76 19.83 24.02
C LYS A 182 -0.26 19.98 22.90
N ASP A 183 0.11 19.62 21.69
CA ASP A 183 -0.73 19.73 20.49
C ASP A 183 -1.50 18.44 20.18
N GLY A 184 -1.32 17.39 20.99
CA GLY A 184 -1.90 16.07 20.73
C GLY A 184 -1.19 15.28 19.63
N GLY A 185 0.09 15.57 19.39
CA GLY A 185 0.91 14.96 18.34
C GLY A 185 0.87 15.71 17.02
N LEU A 186 1.41 15.08 15.96
CA LEU A 186 1.43 15.65 14.62
C LEU A 186 0.03 15.74 14.01
N ASP A 187 -0.24 16.83 13.30
CA ASP A 187 -1.51 17.03 12.60
C ASP A 187 -1.68 15.97 11.49
N THR A 188 -2.76 15.19 11.58
CA THR A 188 -3.14 14.16 10.60
C THR A 188 -4.29 14.60 9.69
N LYS A 189 -4.80 15.81 9.85
CA LYS A 189 -6.00 16.34 9.17
C LYS A 189 -5.65 17.42 8.16
N ARG A 190 -4.72 18.32 8.48
CA ARG A 190 -4.33 19.43 7.59
C ARG A 190 -2.95 19.20 7.01
N MET A 191 -2.83 19.41 5.71
CA MET A 191 -1.53 19.40 5.05
C MET A 191 -0.78 20.67 5.45
N GLN A 192 0.46 20.52 5.91
CA GLN A 192 1.35 21.63 6.24
C GLN A 192 2.42 21.76 5.16
N ASP A 193 2.00 21.98 3.92
CA ASP A 193 2.89 22.06 2.74
C ASP A 193 3.11 23.50 2.24
N ARG A 194 2.47 24.49 2.86
CA ARG A 194 2.54 25.91 2.50
C ARG A 194 2.58 26.78 3.75
N LEU A 195 3.34 27.87 3.68
CA LEU A 195 3.40 28.93 4.67
C LEU A 195 3.38 30.28 3.95
N LEU A 196 2.58 31.22 4.44
CA LEU A 196 2.64 32.61 3.99
C LEU A 196 3.79 33.31 4.71
N THR A 197 4.74 33.85 3.94
CA THR A 197 5.94 34.51 4.47
C THR A 197 6.16 35.86 3.78
N LEU A 198 7.03 36.70 4.32
CA LEU A 198 7.44 37.93 3.64
C LEU A 198 8.34 37.60 2.44
N ALA A 199 8.47 38.57 1.53
CA ALA A 199 9.35 38.42 0.38
C ALA A 199 10.82 38.30 0.86
N GLY A 200 11.50 37.22 0.48
CA GLY A 200 12.88 36.92 0.87
C GLY A 200 13.02 35.89 1.99
N ASP A 201 11.93 35.56 2.68
CA ASP A 201 11.95 34.54 3.71
C ASP A 201 12.05 33.13 3.12
N HIS A 202 12.74 32.25 3.85
CA HIS A 202 12.85 30.83 3.51
C HIS A 202 12.36 29.97 4.67
N TRP A 203 11.50 29.01 4.35
CA TRP A 203 10.96 28.09 5.33
C TRP A 203 11.12 26.63 4.92
N HIS A 204 11.24 25.74 5.90
CA HIS A 204 11.27 24.29 5.73
C HIS A 204 10.81 23.60 7.01
N HIS A 205 10.59 22.28 6.95
CA HIS A 205 10.33 21.47 8.15
C HIS A 205 11.60 20.80 8.63
N ASP A 206 11.83 20.81 9.94
CA ASP A 206 12.94 20.06 10.55
C ASP A 206 12.64 18.55 10.65
N ALA A 207 13.58 17.80 11.23
CA ALA A 207 13.46 16.34 11.41
C ALA A 207 12.34 15.89 12.36
N TYR A 208 11.75 16.82 13.12
CA TYR A 208 10.65 16.62 14.07
C TYR A 208 9.32 17.16 13.53
N GLY A 209 9.31 17.72 12.32
CA GLY A 209 8.12 18.31 11.71
C GLY A 209 7.77 19.69 12.26
N ARG A 210 8.72 20.41 12.87
CA ARG A 210 8.54 21.81 13.23
C ARG A 210 8.84 22.69 12.03
N THR A 211 8.06 23.76 11.88
CA THR A 211 8.28 24.76 10.84
C THR A 211 9.46 25.64 11.24
N ILE A 212 10.48 25.69 10.39
CA ILE A 212 11.64 26.57 10.54
C ILE A 212 11.48 27.71 9.54
N LEU A 213 11.50 28.95 10.01
CA LEU A 213 11.48 30.17 9.20
C LEU A 213 12.78 30.93 9.46
N ASN A 214 13.57 31.16 8.40
CA ASN A 214 14.86 31.87 8.48
C ASN A 214 15.85 31.32 9.54
N GLY A 215 15.75 30.03 9.86
CA GLY A 215 16.60 29.35 10.84
C GLY A 215 16.00 29.25 12.26
N GLU A 216 14.85 29.87 12.51
CA GLU A 216 14.18 29.85 13.81
C GLU A 216 12.92 28.98 13.77
N VAL A 217 12.60 28.32 14.89
CA VAL A 217 11.38 27.53 15.03
C VAL A 217 10.19 28.49 15.14
N LEU A 218 9.25 28.37 14.22
CA LEU A 218 7.96 29.06 14.29
C LEU A 218 7.09 28.35 15.33
N LEU A 219 6.76 29.06 16.41
CA LEU A 219 5.86 28.59 17.49
C LEU A 219 4.39 28.55 17.04
#